data_AF-A0A1E7XXN5-F1
#
_entry.id   AF-A0A1E7XXN5-F1
#
_cell.length_a   1.000
_cell.length_b   1.000
_cell.length_c   1.000
_cell.angle_alpha   90.00
_cell.angle_beta   90.00
_cell.angle_gamma   90.00
#
_symmetry.space_group_name_H-M   'P 1'
#
loop_
_entity.id
_entity.type
_entity.pdbx_description
1 polymer ?
#
loop_
_entity_poly.entity_id
_entity_poly.type
_entity_poly.pdbx_seq_one_letter_code
_entity_poly.pdbx_strand_id
1 'polypeptide(L)'
;MDLGSELIKDIRGLVASYKCISAIEKSTCTVNSGLFLSCKKHDSLAGEVLSKYDALEYVDSDDFRSKHTVNEMFTQLLMEKGFQKKDEKQSIGKWTILPSDCFNPLYGIGGFHIKKNTYSIHQYTASWREPKERYRDQLTHRLAFYVGHRTGEVLSRLITEFKFEDMDDAFKNLFSKLANHHR
;
A
#
# COMPACT_ATOMS: atom_id res chain seq x y z
N MET A 1 -9.55 -8.38 -5.41
CA MET A 1 -9.51 -7.71 -4.10
C MET A 1 -8.98 -8.71 -3.11
N ASP A 2 -8.07 -8.28 -2.27
CA ASP A 2 -7.47 -9.10 -1.23
C ASP A 2 -8.48 -9.46 -0.15
N LEU A 3 -8.22 -10.59 0.53
CA LEU A 3 -9.02 -11.05 1.66
C LEU A 3 -9.03 -10.07 2.84
N GLY A 4 -8.01 -9.21 2.94
CA GLY A 4 -7.90 -8.16 3.96
C GLY A 4 -8.69 -6.88 3.66
N SER A 5 -9.47 -6.85 2.58
CA SER A 5 -10.28 -5.69 2.18
C SER A 5 -11.73 -5.86 2.62
N GLU A 6 -12.25 -4.89 3.37
CA GLU A 6 -13.65 -4.79 3.77
C GLU A 6 -14.40 -3.92 2.76
N LEU A 7 -15.38 -4.50 2.06
CA LEU A 7 -16.21 -3.75 1.12
C LEU A 7 -17.36 -3.07 1.87
N ILE A 8 -17.45 -1.74 1.76
CA ILE A 8 -18.46 -0.91 2.44
C ILE A 8 -19.48 -0.28 1.47
N LYS A 9 -19.29 -0.49 0.15
CA LYS A 9 -20.19 0.01 -0.90
C LYS A 9 -20.21 -0.93 -2.11
N ASP A 10 -21.35 -1.03 -2.78
CA ASP A 10 -21.47 -1.82 -4.00
C ASP A 10 -20.52 -1.33 -5.11
N ILE A 11 -19.78 -2.27 -5.71
CA ILE A 11 -18.80 -2.00 -6.78
C ILE A 11 -19.29 -2.43 -8.17
N ARG A 12 -20.46 -3.07 -8.30
CA ARG A 12 -20.90 -3.63 -9.59
C ARG A 12 -21.10 -2.53 -10.63
N GLY A 13 -21.74 -1.43 -10.22
CA GLY A 13 -21.90 -0.25 -11.09
C GLY A 13 -20.56 0.36 -11.51
N LEU A 14 -19.59 0.38 -10.59
CA LEU A 14 -18.23 0.85 -10.87
C LEU A 14 -17.55 -0.05 -11.91
N VAL A 15 -17.55 -1.37 -11.69
CA VAL A 15 -16.95 -2.36 -12.60
C VAL A 15 -17.61 -2.32 -13.99
N ALA A 16 -18.93 -2.15 -14.07
CA ALA A 16 -19.66 -2.07 -15.32
C ALA A 16 -19.32 -0.81 -16.15
N SER A 17 -18.88 0.26 -15.48
CA SER A 17 -18.60 1.55 -16.12
C SER A 17 -17.25 1.63 -16.82
N TYR A 18 -16.32 0.72 -16.54
CA TYR A 18 -14.94 0.80 -17.02
C TYR A 18 -14.47 -0.51 -17.66
N LYS A 19 -13.65 -0.42 -18.70
CA LYS A 19 -13.06 -1.59 -19.37
C LYS A 19 -12.02 -2.27 -18.50
N CYS A 20 -11.11 -1.47 -17.95
CA CYS A 20 -10.12 -1.89 -16.96
C CYS A 20 -10.03 -0.82 -15.88
N ILE A 21 -9.98 -1.23 -14.62
CA ILE A 21 -9.98 -0.33 -13.47
C ILE A 21 -9.14 -0.88 -12.33
N SER A 22 -8.43 0.01 -11.65
CA SER A 22 -7.68 -0.27 -10.43
C SER A 22 -7.62 0.99 -9.54
N ALA A 23 -6.96 0.92 -8.40
CA ALA A 23 -6.84 2.02 -7.44
C ALA A 23 -5.41 2.21 -6.94
N ILE A 24 -5.11 3.44 -6.52
CA ILE A 24 -3.81 3.83 -5.98
C ILE A 24 -3.72 3.43 -4.50
N GLU A 25 -2.55 2.94 -4.09
CA GLU A 25 -2.20 2.84 -2.67
C GLU A 25 -1.69 4.18 -2.15
N LYS A 26 -2.23 4.62 -1.00
CA LYS A 26 -1.98 5.96 -0.48
C LYS A 26 -0.53 6.24 -0.12
N SER A 27 0.16 5.27 0.47
CA SER A 27 1.52 5.44 1.01
C SER A 27 2.59 5.49 -0.08
N THR A 28 2.44 4.68 -1.13
CA THR A 28 3.45 4.49 -2.18
C THR A 28 3.11 5.18 -3.50
N CYS A 29 1.87 5.64 -3.67
CA CYS A 29 1.30 6.10 -4.94
C CYS A 29 1.46 5.07 -6.08
N THR A 30 1.60 3.79 -5.75
CA THR A 30 1.58 2.68 -6.71
C THR A 30 0.14 2.29 -7.02
N VAL A 31 -0.07 1.68 -8.18
CA VAL A 31 -1.35 1.06 -8.50
C VAL A 31 -1.37 -0.34 -7.88
N ASN A 32 -2.14 -0.50 -6.80
CA ASN A 32 -2.14 -1.73 -6.01
C ASN A 32 -3.29 -2.64 -6.45
N SER A 33 -2.93 -3.74 -7.11
CA SER A 33 -3.88 -4.72 -7.65
C SER A 33 -4.64 -5.50 -6.56
N GLY A 34 -4.06 -5.61 -5.36
CA GLY A 34 -4.67 -6.23 -4.19
C GLY A 34 -5.81 -5.40 -3.58
N LEU A 35 -5.71 -4.07 -3.65
CA LEU A 35 -6.80 -3.18 -3.24
C LEU A 35 -8.05 -3.45 -4.09
N PHE A 36 -7.90 -3.32 -5.40
CA PHE A 36 -8.96 -3.52 -6.38
C PHE A 36 -8.37 -3.59 -7.79
N LEU A 37 -8.78 -4.60 -8.55
CA LEU A 37 -8.48 -4.70 -9.97
C LEU A 37 -9.64 -5.38 -10.66
N SER A 38 -10.09 -4.81 -11.77
CA SER A 38 -11.05 -5.43 -12.68
C SER A 38 -10.63 -5.13 -14.11
N CYS A 39 -10.47 -6.17 -14.92
CA CYS A 39 -10.17 -6.05 -16.33
C CYS A 39 -10.92 -7.13 -17.12
N LYS A 40 -10.98 -6.99 -18.44
CA LYS A 40 -11.50 -8.05 -19.30
C LYS A 40 -10.54 -9.24 -19.33
N LYS A 41 -11.09 -10.42 -19.61
CA LYS A 41 -10.30 -11.62 -19.88
C LYS A 41 -9.29 -11.33 -21.00
N HIS A 42 -8.07 -11.86 -20.87
CA HIS A 42 -6.97 -11.63 -21.83
C HIS A 42 -6.57 -10.16 -21.96
N ASP A 43 -6.64 -9.39 -20.87
CA ASP A 43 -6.08 -8.04 -20.86
C ASP A 43 -4.57 -8.08 -21.12
N SER A 44 -4.13 -7.31 -22.11
CA SER A 44 -2.74 -7.22 -22.53
C SER A 44 -1.79 -6.76 -21.42
N LEU A 45 -2.20 -5.81 -20.57
CA LEU A 45 -1.34 -5.29 -19.51
C LEU A 45 -1.17 -6.31 -18.38
N ALA A 46 -2.26 -7.00 -18.03
CA ALA A 46 -2.19 -8.11 -17.08
C ALA A 46 -1.31 -9.25 -17.62
N GLY A 47 -1.45 -9.59 -18.91
CA GLY A 47 -0.58 -10.57 -19.56
C GLY A 47 0.89 -10.17 -19.54
N GLU A 48 1.19 -8.89 -19.78
CA GLU A 48 2.55 -8.36 -19.75
C GLU A 48 3.20 -8.45 -18.35
N VAL A 49 2.44 -8.23 -17.27
CA VAL A 49 2.90 -8.48 -15.90
C VAL A 49 3.25 -9.95 -15.69
N LEU A 50 2.39 -10.87 -16.13
CA LEU A 50 2.62 -12.31 -15.99
C LEU A 50 3.85 -12.76 -16.80
N SER A 51 4.00 -12.29 -18.03
CA SER A 51 5.17 -12.58 -18.85
C SER A 51 6.46 -12.03 -18.25
N LYS A 52 6.42 -10.87 -17.57
CA LYS A 52 7.57 -10.36 -16.81
C LYS A 52 7.95 -11.29 -15.67
N TYR A 53 6.97 -11.87 -14.95
CA TYR A 53 7.24 -12.87 -13.91
C TYR A 53 7.79 -14.18 -14.48
N ASP A 54 7.25 -14.67 -15.60
CA ASP A 54 7.71 -15.92 -16.23
C ASP A 54 9.17 -15.82 -16.70
N ALA A 55 9.60 -14.63 -17.13
CA ALA A 55 10.97 -14.36 -17.56
C ALA A 55 11.93 -13.98 -16.42
N LEU A 56 11.42 -13.83 -15.19
CA LEU A 56 12.20 -13.32 -14.06
C LEU A 56 13.02 -14.44 -13.41
N GLU A 57 14.33 -14.25 -13.32
CA GLU A 57 15.17 -15.08 -12.47
C GLU A 57 15.10 -14.58 -11.02
N TYR A 58 14.64 -15.44 -10.11
CA TYR A 58 14.47 -15.06 -8.70
C TYR A 58 15.81 -14.87 -8.01
N VAL A 59 15.94 -13.74 -7.29
CA VAL A 59 17.07 -13.48 -6.39
C VAL A 59 16.56 -13.32 -4.97
N ASP A 60 17.08 -14.12 -4.04
CA ASP A 60 16.74 -14.05 -2.62
C ASP A 60 17.42 -12.86 -1.94
N SER A 61 16.89 -11.66 -2.19
CA SER A 61 17.33 -10.42 -1.53
C SER A 61 16.17 -9.46 -1.28
N ASP A 62 16.31 -8.60 -0.27
CA ASP A 62 15.29 -7.59 0.06
C ASP A 62 15.09 -6.58 -1.07
N ASP A 63 16.17 -6.16 -1.73
CA ASP A 63 16.10 -5.25 -2.87
C ASP A 63 15.31 -5.86 -4.03
N PHE A 64 15.56 -7.14 -4.33
CA PHE A 64 14.81 -7.86 -5.34
C PHE A 64 13.33 -7.95 -4.97
N ARG A 65 13.00 -8.44 -3.76
CA ARG A 65 11.61 -8.59 -3.31
C ARG A 65 10.83 -7.27 -3.33
N SER A 66 11.46 -6.17 -2.91
CA SER A 66 10.79 -4.87 -2.84
C SER A 66 10.49 -4.28 -4.23
N LYS A 67 11.40 -4.45 -5.20
CA LYS A 67 11.23 -3.93 -6.58
C LYS A 67 10.37 -4.80 -7.48
N HIS A 68 10.24 -6.10 -7.18
CA HIS A 68 9.56 -7.08 -8.04
C HIS A 68 8.20 -7.52 -7.50
N THR A 69 7.57 -6.70 -6.64
CA THR A 69 6.18 -6.92 -6.26
C THR A 69 5.24 -6.67 -7.44
N VAL A 70 4.05 -7.29 -7.40
CA VAL A 70 3.06 -7.13 -8.48
C VAL A 70 2.64 -5.67 -8.64
N ASN A 71 2.61 -4.92 -7.53
CA ASN A 71 2.26 -3.51 -7.53
C ASN A 71 3.35 -2.66 -8.20
N GLU A 72 4.63 -2.91 -7.93
CA GLU A 72 5.73 -2.18 -8.58
C GLU A 72 5.80 -2.52 -10.08
N MET A 73 5.74 -3.80 -10.45
CA MET A 73 5.76 -4.19 -11.87
C MET A 73 4.59 -3.63 -12.65
N PHE A 74 3.37 -3.73 -12.10
CA PHE A 74 2.16 -3.21 -12.73
C PHE A 74 2.21 -1.69 -12.85
N THR A 75 2.68 -1.00 -11.81
CA THR A 75 2.86 0.45 -11.83
C THR A 75 3.89 0.87 -12.87
N GLN A 76 5.03 0.18 -12.96
CA GLN A 76 6.07 0.49 -13.94
C GLN A 76 5.53 0.40 -15.38
N LEU A 77 4.80 -0.67 -15.70
CA LEU A 77 4.17 -0.82 -17.02
C LEU A 77 3.13 0.27 -17.33
N LEU A 78 2.40 0.73 -16.31
CA LEU A 78 1.50 1.88 -16.46
C LEU A 78 2.27 3.19 -16.66
N MET A 79 3.40 3.38 -15.96
CA MET A 79 4.26 4.56 -16.07
C MET A 79 4.89 4.68 -17.46
N GLU A 80 5.33 3.56 -18.05
CA GLU A 80 5.79 3.48 -19.44
C GLU A 80 4.72 3.97 -20.44
N LYS A 81 3.43 3.92 -20.05
CA LYS A 81 2.28 4.36 -20.85
C LYS A 81 1.70 5.70 -20.39
N GLY A 82 2.38 6.41 -19.49
CA GLY A 82 2.05 7.79 -19.09
C GLY A 82 1.43 7.96 -17.69
N PHE A 83 1.33 6.90 -16.89
CA PHE A 83 0.91 7.04 -15.48
C PHE A 83 1.94 7.84 -14.67
N GLN A 84 1.44 8.70 -13.78
CA GLN A 84 2.25 9.44 -12.83
C GLN A 84 1.94 8.97 -11.41
N LYS A 85 2.95 8.84 -10.54
CA LYS A 85 2.76 8.51 -9.11
C LYS A 85 2.16 9.70 -8.33
N LYS A 86 0.94 10.08 -8.70
CA LYS A 86 0.11 11.14 -8.10
C LYS A 86 -1.22 10.55 -7.70
N ASP A 87 -1.66 10.86 -6.50
CA ASP A 87 -2.91 10.36 -5.91
C ASP A 87 -4.15 11.08 -6.48
N GLU A 88 -4.35 10.91 -7.77
CA GLU A 88 -5.44 11.51 -8.54
C GLU A 88 -5.97 10.50 -9.56
N LYS A 89 -7.21 10.70 -10.02
CA LYS A 89 -7.79 9.83 -11.05
C LYS A 89 -7.03 10.00 -12.36
N GLN A 90 -6.59 8.90 -12.95
CA GLN A 90 -5.84 8.90 -14.21
C GLN A 90 -6.42 7.90 -15.22
N SER A 91 -6.33 8.23 -16.51
CA SER A 91 -6.79 7.38 -17.61
C SER A 91 -5.61 7.01 -18.50
N ILE A 92 -5.26 5.73 -18.54
CA ILE A 92 -4.09 5.19 -19.26
C ILE A 92 -4.57 4.17 -20.29
N GLY A 93 -4.81 4.63 -21.52
CA GLY A 93 -5.46 3.83 -22.55
C GLY A 93 -6.86 3.37 -22.11
N LYS A 94 -7.05 2.05 -21.96
CA LYS A 94 -8.31 1.44 -21.47
C LYS A 94 -8.39 1.33 -19.94
N TRP A 95 -7.31 1.65 -19.22
CA TRP A 95 -7.25 1.60 -17.76
C TRP A 95 -7.70 2.91 -17.14
N THR A 96 -8.58 2.82 -16.15
CA THR A 96 -8.89 3.90 -15.23
C THR A 96 -8.28 3.61 -13.87
N ILE A 97 -7.43 4.50 -13.39
CA ILE A 97 -6.79 4.38 -12.09
C ILE A 97 -7.46 5.38 -11.16
N LEU A 98 -8.07 4.87 -10.09
CA LEU A 98 -8.77 5.68 -9.10
C LEU A 98 -7.83 6.19 -8.00
N PRO A 99 -8.11 7.37 -7.42
CA PRO A 99 -7.39 7.85 -6.25
C PRO A 99 -7.54 6.87 -5.07
N SER A 100 -6.60 6.94 -4.14
CA SER A 100 -6.50 6.01 -3.03
C SER A 100 -7.70 6.05 -2.09
N ASP A 101 -8.35 7.20 -1.90
CA ASP A 101 -9.54 7.34 -1.05
C ASP A 101 -10.73 6.46 -1.49
N CYS A 102 -10.73 5.95 -2.72
CA CYS A 102 -11.73 5.01 -3.22
C CYS A 102 -11.60 3.60 -2.61
N PHE A 103 -10.40 3.10 -2.33
CA PHE A 103 -10.18 1.71 -1.90
C PHE A 103 -9.20 1.54 -0.73
N ASN A 104 -8.55 2.64 -0.34
CA ASN A 104 -7.54 2.73 0.71
C ASN A 104 -7.67 4.09 1.44
N PRO A 105 -8.80 4.32 2.13
CA PRO A 105 -8.99 5.51 2.92
C PRO A 105 -7.94 5.59 4.04
N LEU A 106 -7.48 6.80 4.32
CA LEU A 106 -6.51 7.05 5.38
C LEU A 106 -7.09 6.70 6.77
N TYR A 107 -6.28 6.03 7.59
CA TYR A 107 -6.54 5.87 9.01
C TYR A 107 -5.83 6.96 9.82
N GLY A 108 -6.54 7.62 10.73
CA GLY A 108 -5.98 8.68 11.56
C GLY A 108 -6.88 9.01 12.74
N ILE A 109 -6.94 10.31 13.09
CA ILE A 109 -7.74 10.76 14.23
C ILE A 109 -9.20 10.37 14.02
N GLY A 110 -9.78 9.66 14.98
CA GLY A 110 -11.16 9.18 14.92
C GLY A 110 -11.39 7.97 14.01
N GLY A 111 -10.35 7.34 13.47
CA GLY A 111 -10.43 6.14 12.65
C GLY A 111 -10.24 6.39 11.15
N PHE A 112 -10.91 5.59 10.31
CA PHE A 112 -10.84 5.74 8.85
C PHE A 112 -11.59 6.97 8.36
N HIS A 113 -10.94 7.78 7.53
CA HIS A 113 -11.53 8.97 6.90
C HIS A 113 -12.31 8.61 5.63
N ILE A 114 -13.47 7.98 5.83
CA ILE A 114 -14.36 7.55 4.74
C ILE A 114 -14.89 8.76 3.95
N LYS A 115 -14.78 8.70 2.63
CA LYS A 115 -15.30 9.69 1.68
C LYS A 115 -16.51 9.13 0.94
N LYS A 116 -17.27 9.99 0.25
CA LYS A 116 -18.47 9.60 -0.54
C LYS A 116 -18.15 8.56 -1.63
N ASN A 117 -16.94 8.63 -2.17
CA ASN A 117 -16.39 7.75 -3.20
C ASN A 117 -15.58 6.57 -2.64
N THR A 118 -15.55 6.36 -1.32
CA THR A 118 -14.90 5.17 -0.72
C THR A 118 -15.79 3.93 -0.92
N TYR A 119 -15.18 2.85 -1.41
CA TYR A 119 -15.81 1.56 -1.68
C TYR A 119 -15.35 0.47 -0.74
N SER A 120 -14.09 0.52 -0.30
CA SER A 120 -13.53 -0.46 0.64
C SER A 120 -12.53 0.17 1.60
N ILE A 121 -12.24 -0.58 2.66
CA ILE A 121 -11.18 -0.32 3.63
C ILE A 121 -10.20 -1.47 3.56
N HIS A 122 -8.91 -1.20 3.44
CA HIS A 122 -7.88 -2.24 3.48
C HIS A 122 -7.26 -2.31 4.87
N GLN A 123 -7.42 -3.46 5.55
CA GLN A 123 -7.14 -3.60 6.99
C GLN A 123 -5.67 -3.88 7.33
N TYR A 124 -4.78 -4.00 6.33
CA TYR A 124 -3.32 -4.14 6.48
C TYR A 124 -2.86 -5.05 7.66
N THR A 125 -3.42 -6.26 7.77
CA THR A 125 -3.16 -7.13 8.93
C THR A 125 -1.72 -7.64 9.02
N ALA A 126 -1.02 -7.70 7.87
CA ALA A 126 0.42 -8.02 7.74
C ALA A 126 0.88 -9.17 8.64
N SER A 127 0.09 -10.25 8.71
CA SER A 127 0.27 -11.32 9.71
C SER A 127 1.59 -12.09 9.58
N TRP A 128 2.24 -12.01 8.43
CA TRP A 128 3.55 -12.60 8.13
C TRP A 128 4.75 -11.80 8.67
N ARG A 129 4.54 -10.58 9.20
CA ARG A 129 5.64 -9.76 9.74
C ARG A 129 6.13 -10.28 11.08
N GLU A 130 7.38 -9.93 11.40
CA GLU A 130 8.01 -10.28 12.67
C GLU A 130 7.22 -9.72 13.88
N PRO A 131 7.23 -10.40 15.04
CA PRO A 131 6.46 -9.97 16.22
C PRO A 131 6.70 -8.52 16.65
N LYS A 132 7.95 -8.04 16.60
CA LYS A 132 8.32 -6.65 16.93
C LYS A 132 7.64 -5.66 15.98
N GLU A 133 7.63 -5.96 14.68
CA GLU A 133 7.00 -5.11 13.67
C GLU A 133 5.49 -5.10 13.80
N ARG A 134 4.86 -6.27 13.98
CA ARG A 134 3.42 -6.37 14.21
C ARG A 134 2.97 -5.60 15.45
N TYR A 135 3.74 -5.68 16.54
CA TYR A 135 3.48 -4.90 17.75
C TYR A 135 3.53 -3.40 17.47
N ARG A 136 4.56 -2.94 16.75
CA ARG A 136 4.68 -1.52 16.36
C ARG A 136 3.48 -1.09 15.53
N ASP A 137 3.10 -1.85 14.51
CA ASP A 137 2.02 -1.50 13.59
C ASP A 137 0.66 -1.43 14.34
N GLN A 138 0.39 -2.38 15.24
CA GLN A 138 -0.78 -2.36 16.12
C GLN A 138 -0.79 -1.13 17.04
N LEU A 139 0.37 -0.78 17.61
CA LEU A 139 0.50 0.38 18.48
C LEU A 139 0.34 1.69 17.69
N THR A 140 0.92 1.79 16.49
CA THR A 140 0.71 2.92 15.57
C THR A 140 -0.78 3.08 15.31
N HIS A 141 -1.49 2.01 14.95
CA HIS A 141 -2.92 2.05 14.66
C HIS A 141 -3.74 2.53 15.88
N ARG A 142 -3.42 2.06 17.08
CA ARG A 142 -4.09 2.52 18.31
C ARG A 142 -3.82 3.99 18.61
N LEU A 143 -2.57 4.42 18.52
CA LEU A 143 -2.19 5.81 18.81
C LEU A 143 -2.70 6.78 17.75
N ALA A 144 -2.69 6.38 16.48
CA ALA A 144 -3.16 7.19 15.36
C ALA A 144 -4.61 7.63 15.53
N PHE A 145 -5.45 6.83 16.20
CA PHE A 145 -6.83 7.18 16.53
C PHE A 145 -6.93 8.47 17.37
N TYR A 146 -5.97 8.70 18.27
CA TYR A 146 -5.99 9.83 19.21
C TYR A 146 -5.13 11.00 18.72
N VAL A 147 -3.94 10.72 18.17
CA VAL A 147 -2.93 11.75 17.88
C VAL A 147 -2.59 11.90 16.40
N GLY A 148 -3.26 11.12 15.54
CA GLY A 148 -3.00 11.08 14.10
C GLY A 148 -1.83 10.17 13.71
N HIS A 149 -1.79 9.78 12.43
CA HIS A 149 -0.88 8.74 11.93
C HIS A 149 0.60 9.06 12.17
N ARG A 150 1.04 10.27 11.80
CA ARG A 150 2.46 10.66 11.89
C ARG A 150 2.97 10.66 13.33
N THR A 151 2.20 11.24 14.26
CA THR A 151 2.57 11.26 15.68
C THR A 151 2.51 9.86 16.28
N GLY A 152 1.49 9.08 15.92
CA GLY A 152 1.33 7.69 16.35
C GLY A 152 2.51 6.81 15.92
N GLU A 153 3.02 6.99 14.71
CA GLU A 153 4.18 6.27 14.18
C GLU A 153 5.48 6.61 14.92
N VAL A 154 5.70 7.89 15.25
CA VAL A 154 6.87 8.31 16.03
C VAL A 154 6.83 7.70 17.44
N LEU A 155 5.69 7.80 18.12
CA LEU A 155 5.51 7.29 19.47
C LEU A 155 5.59 5.75 19.52
N SER A 156 4.93 5.05 18.59
CA SER A 156 4.93 3.60 18.55
C SER A 156 6.32 3.05 18.32
N ARG A 157 7.12 3.71 17.48
CA ARG A 157 8.51 3.35 17.24
C ARG A 157 9.34 3.47 18.51
N LEU A 158 9.28 4.61 19.20
CA LEU A 158 9.99 4.80 20.48
C LEU A 158 9.63 3.70 21.48
N ILE A 159 8.33 3.49 21.72
CA ILE A 159 7.84 2.49 22.68
C ILE A 159 8.28 1.07 22.28
N THR A 160 8.29 0.75 20.99
CA THR A 160 8.67 -0.58 20.51
C THR A 160 10.16 -0.83 20.68
N GLU A 161 11.03 0.14 20.39
CA GLU A 161 12.49 -0.05 20.57
C GLU A 161 12.81 -0.32 22.04
N PHE A 162 12.32 0.49 22.98
CA PHE A 162 12.56 0.28 24.42
C PHE A 162 11.88 -0.98 25.00
N LYS A 163 10.92 -1.58 24.28
CA LYS A 163 10.25 -2.81 24.71
C LYS A 163 11.01 -4.08 24.28
N PHE A 164 11.66 -4.04 23.12
CA PHE A 164 12.24 -5.23 22.48
C PHE A 164 13.77 -5.22 22.46
N GLU A 165 14.40 -4.07 22.67
CA GLU A 165 15.86 -3.91 22.69
C GLU A 165 16.33 -3.42 24.06
N ASP A 166 17.59 -3.71 24.39
CA ASP A 166 18.25 -3.09 25.53
C ASP A 166 18.46 -1.58 25.31
N MET A 167 18.68 -0.84 26.40
CA MET A 167 18.71 0.62 26.37
C MET A 167 19.71 1.18 25.34
N ASP A 168 20.93 0.64 25.30
CA ASP A 168 21.98 1.09 24.39
C ASP A 168 21.61 0.83 22.92
N ASP A 169 21.08 -0.37 22.62
CA ASP A 169 20.66 -0.74 21.28
C ASP A 169 19.42 0.04 20.82
N ALA A 170 18.47 0.30 21.72
CA ALA A 170 17.32 1.15 21.45
C ALA A 170 17.73 2.56 21.02
N PHE A 171 18.64 3.19 21.77
CA PHE A 171 19.17 4.51 21.40
C PHE A 171 19.92 4.45 20.06
N LYS A 172 20.81 3.49 19.88
CA LYS A 172 21.56 3.31 18.62
C LYS A 172 20.64 3.15 17.40
N ASN A 173 19.58 2.35 17.53
CA ASN A 173 18.59 2.10 16.47
C ASN A 173 17.74 3.35 16.16
N LEU A 174 17.45 4.18 17.16
CA LEU A 174 16.73 5.44 16.98
C LEU A 174 17.59 6.47 16.23
N PHE A 175 18.84 6.65 16.65
CA PHE A 175 19.76 7.64 16.06
C PHE A 175 20.25 7.27 14.66
N SER A 176 20.53 5.99 14.39
CA SER A 176 21.01 5.55 13.06
C SER A 176 20.03 5.87 11.93
N LYS A 177 18.72 5.81 12.20
CA LYS A 177 17.70 6.14 11.19
C LYS A 177 17.41 7.64 11.07
N LEU A 178 17.73 8.46 12.08
CA LEU A 178 17.69 9.92 11.95
C LEU A 178 18.81 10.40 11.00
N ALA A 179 19.97 9.75 11.04
CA ALA A 179 21.09 10.06 10.14
C ALA A 179 20.81 9.71 8.67
N ASN A 180 20.00 8.67 8.41
CA ASN A 180 19.64 8.23 7.05
C ASN A 180 18.50 9.02 6.40
N HIS A 181 17.82 9.92 7.11
CA HIS A 181 16.76 10.77 6.55
C HIS A 181 17.29 12.08 5.93
N HIS A 182 18.62 12.29 5.96
CA HIS A 182 19.33 13.46 5.42
C HIS A 182 20.13 13.17 4.13
N ARG A 183 19.81 12.09 3.41
CA ARG A 183 20.37 11.79 2.08
C ARG A 183 19.27 11.59 1.05
#